data_AF-A0A375Z5R8-F1
#
_entry.id   AF-A0A375Z5R8-F1
#
_cell.length_a   1.000
_cell.length_b   1.000
_cell.length_c   1.000
_cell.angle_alpha   90.00
_cell.angle_beta   90.00
_cell.angle_gamma   90.00
#
_symmetry.space_group_name_H-M   'P 1'
#
loop_
_entity.id
_entity.type
_entity.pdbx_description
1 polymer ?
#
loop_
_entity_poly.entity_id
_entity_poly.type
_entity_poly.pdbx_seq_one_letter_code
_entity_poly.pdbx_strand_id
1 'polypeptide(L)'
;MSRAARKTRRRSRRSKLPQLPPELQTFDNYLYVEGGAPAGLYDYLAAVSHAVSTDKPAAAMNAAGLSAADWYRRCLGRFPV
;
A
#
# COMPACT_ATOMS: atom_id res chain seq x y z
N MET A 1 -26.73 -25.06 17.40
CA MET A 1 -25.25 -24.99 17.51
C MET A 1 -24.75 -23.77 16.73
N SER A 2 -24.55 -22.65 17.41
CA SER A 2 -24.26 -21.36 16.77
C SER A 2 -22.74 -21.12 16.68
N ARG A 3 -22.17 -21.10 15.48
CA ARG A 3 -20.76 -20.73 15.25
C ARG A 3 -20.63 -19.21 15.23
N ALA A 4 -20.03 -18.68 16.29
CA ALA A 4 -19.79 -17.27 16.51
C ALA A 4 -18.94 -16.65 15.38
N ALA A 5 -19.45 -15.53 14.85
CA ALA A 5 -18.78 -14.70 13.87
C ALA A 5 -17.40 -14.27 14.36
N ARG A 6 -16.35 -14.69 13.64
CA ARG A 6 -14.97 -14.26 13.86
C ARG A 6 -14.79 -12.83 13.34
N LYS A 7 -15.38 -11.87 14.07
CA LYS A 7 -15.23 -10.43 13.80
C LYS A 7 -13.91 -9.97 14.41
N THR A 8 -12.83 -10.17 13.67
CA THR A 8 -11.49 -9.68 14.01
C THR A 8 -11.53 -8.15 13.99
N ARG A 9 -11.94 -7.53 15.09
CA ARG A 9 -11.69 -6.11 15.37
C ARG A 9 -10.19 -5.95 15.53
N ARG A 10 -9.49 -5.73 14.41
CA ARG A 10 -8.11 -5.26 14.41
C ARG A 10 -8.12 -3.88 15.07
N ARG A 11 -7.74 -3.89 16.35
CA ARG A 11 -7.51 -2.72 17.20
C ARG A 11 -6.82 -1.64 16.36
N SER A 12 -7.47 -0.47 16.32
CA SER A 12 -6.86 0.82 16.08
C SER A 12 -5.64 0.97 17.00
N ARG A 13 -4.49 0.48 16.56
CA ARG A 13 -3.19 0.95 17.01
C ARG A 13 -2.84 2.04 16.01
N ARG A 14 -3.27 3.25 16.32
CA ARG A 14 -2.75 4.47 15.69
C ARG A 14 -1.31 4.61 16.18
N SER A 15 -0.42 3.75 15.69
CA SER A 15 1.01 3.95 15.82
C SER A 15 1.29 5.31 15.20
N LYS A 16 2.02 6.14 15.93
CA LYS A 16 2.54 7.43 15.47
C LYS A 16 3.60 7.10 14.43
N LEU A 17 3.13 6.70 13.26
CA LEU A 17 3.97 6.29 12.15
C LEU A 17 4.63 7.52 11.57
N PRO A 18 5.81 7.40 10.98
CA PRO A 18 6.35 8.47 10.16
C PRO A 18 5.25 8.86 9.18
N GLN A 19 4.77 10.10 9.27
CA GLN A 19 3.73 10.59 8.38
C GLN A 19 4.33 10.57 6.98
N LEU A 20 3.87 9.61 6.16
CA LEU A 20 4.16 9.67 4.74
C LEU A 20 3.65 11.02 4.22
N PRO A 21 4.38 11.66 3.30
CA PRO A 21 3.87 12.80 2.55
C PRO A 21 2.47 12.50 2.00
N PRO A 22 1.57 13.52 1.90
CA PRO A 22 0.20 13.31 1.41
C PRO A 22 0.12 12.54 0.10
N GLU A 23 1.07 12.77 -0.81
CA GLU A 23 1.18 12.12 -2.12
C GLU A 23 1.50 10.62 -2.05
N LEU A 24 2.11 10.16 -0.94
CA LEU A 24 2.50 8.76 -0.72
C LEU A 24 1.51 8.01 0.20
N GLN A 25 0.45 8.68 0.67
CA GLN A 25 -0.62 8.06 1.45
C GLN A 25 -1.64 7.33 0.58
N THR A 26 -1.59 7.50 -0.73
CA THR A 26 -2.37 6.71 -1.70
C THR A 26 -1.46 6.17 -2.81
N PHE A 27 -2.02 5.32 -3.65
CA PHE A 27 -1.32 4.76 -4.80
C PHE A 27 -1.63 5.51 -6.10
N ASP A 28 -2.43 6.57 -6.07
CA ASP A 28 -3.10 7.09 -7.26
C ASP A 28 -2.12 7.56 -8.35
N ASN A 29 -0.96 8.09 -7.94
CA ASN A 29 0.12 8.51 -8.85
C ASN A 29 0.98 7.35 -9.37
N TYR A 30 0.82 6.16 -8.81
CA TYR A 30 1.64 4.97 -9.05
C TYR A 30 0.83 3.77 -9.57
N LEU A 31 -0.40 4.02 -10.05
CA LEU A 31 -1.23 3.01 -10.70
C LEU A 31 -1.01 3.07 -12.21
N TYR A 32 0.07 2.44 -12.69
CA TYR A 32 0.35 2.24 -14.11
C TYR A 32 1.08 0.92 -14.37
N VAL A 33 1.00 0.50 -15.63
CA VAL A 33 1.69 -0.66 -16.19
C VAL A 33 2.73 -0.20 -17.22
N GLU A 34 3.84 -0.91 -17.30
CA GLU A 34 4.89 -0.68 -18.29
C GLU A 34 5.17 -2.01 -19.01
N GLY A 35 5.11 -2.02 -20.35
CA GLY A 35 5.32 -3.26 -21.12
C GLY A 35 4.32 -4.39 -20.81
N GLY A 36 3.11 -4.05 -20.34
CA GLY A 36 2.09 -5.03 -19.92
C GLY A 36 2.28 -5.59 -18.50
N ALA A 37 3.30 -5.15 -17.77
CA ALA A 37 3.55 -5.55 -16.39
C ALA A 37 3.25 -4.41 -15.40
N PRO A 38 2.69 -4.69 -14.22
CA PRO A 38 2.52 -3.70 -13.17
C PRO A 38 3.88 -3.18 -12.66
N ALA A 39 4.23 -1.93 -13.00
CA ALA A 39 5.54 -1.35 -12.72
C ALA A 39 5.53 -0.32 -11.58
N GLY A 40 4.44 0.44 -11.44
CA GLY A 40 4.38 1.59 -10.52
C GLY A 40 4.56 1.27 -9.03
N LEU A 41 4.41 0.02 -8.60
CA LEU A 41 4.68 -0.37 -7.21
C LEU A 41 6.16 -0.21 -6.84
N TYR A 42 7.07 -0.50 -7.76
CA TYR A 42 8.50 -0.36 -7.52
C TYR A 42 8.88 1.12 -7.34
N ASP A 43 8.34 1.97 -8.20
CA ASP A 43 8.55 3.42 -8.15
C ASP A 43 7.95 4.04 -6.88
N TYR A 44 6.79 3.54 -6.44
CA TYR A 44 6.20 3.92 -5.16
C TYR A 44 7.14 3.56 -3.99
N LEU A 45 7.69 2.35 -3.96
CA LEU A 45 8.59 1.92 -2.89
C LEU A 45 9.89 2.73 -2.89
N ALA A 46 10.42 3.09 -4.06
CA ALA A 46 11.57 3.99 -4.18
C ALA A 46 11.24 5.39 -3.63
N ALA A 47 10.09 5.96 -4.00
CA ALA A 47 9.65 7.26 -3.50
C ALA A 47 9.46 7.27 -1.97
N VAL A 48 8.89 6.20 -1.41
CA VAL A 48 8.77 6.01 0.04
C VAL A 48 10.15 5.90 0.70
N SER A 49 11.06 5.10 0.14
CA SER A 49 12.42 4.94 0.67
C SER A 49 13.13 6.29 0.77
N HIS A 50 13.01 7.13 -0.27
CA HIS A 50 13.55 8.49 -0.29
C HIS A 50 12.85 9.43 0.69
N ALA A 51 11.51 9.41 0.77
CA ALA A 51 10.74 10.36 1.58
C ALA A 51 10.93 10.17 3.09
N VAL A 52 11.05 8.93 3.55
CA VAL A 52 11.24 8.61 4.98
C VAL A 52 12.65 8.12 5.30
N SER A 53 13.59 8.21 4.37
CA SER A 53 14.99 7.77 4.50
C SER A 53 15.11 6.39 5.13
N THR A 54 14.30 5.43 4.65
CA THR A 54 14.25 4.06 5.18
C THR A 54 14.74 3.03 4.18
N ASP A 55 15.44 2.02 4.68
CA ASP A 55 15.80 0.79 3.98
C ASP A 55 14.62 -0.19 3.85
N LYS A 56 13.50 0.07 4.53
CA LYS A 56 12.32 -0.81 4.59
C LYS A 56 11.03 -0.09 4.14
N PRO A 57 10.93 0.35 2.87
CA PRO A 57 9.77 1.11 2.39
C PRO A 57 8.46 0.33 2.49
N ALA A 58 8.49 -1.00 2.38
CA ALA A 58 7.32 -1.86 2.60
C ALA A 58 6.77 -1.77 4.03
N ALA A 59 7.64 -1.56 5.03
CA ALA A 59 7.19 -1.37 6.42
C ALA A 59 6.48 -0.01 6.58
N ALA A 60 6.99 1.04 5.94
CA ALA A 60 6.37 2.37 5.92
C ALA A 60 5.03 2.39 5.16
N MET A 61 4.93 1.64 4.06
CA MET A 61 3.67 1.41 3.34
C MET A 61 2.63 0.70 4.22
N ASN A 62 3.00 -0.43 4.83
CA ASN A 62 2.11 -1.20 5.71
C ASN A 62 1.67 -0.38 6.93
N ALA A 63 2.57 0.44 7.46
CA ALA A 63 2.28 1.42 8.48
C ALA A 63 1.17 2.39 8.03
N ALA A 64 1.28 2.97 6.84
CA ALA A 64 0.27 3.86 6.29
C ALA A 64 -1.09 3.19 5.99
N GLY A 65 -1.25 1.90 6.30
CA GLY A 65 -2.47 1.13 6.01
C GLY A 65 -2.58 0.71 4.56
N LEU A 66 -1.50 0.85 3.79
CA LEU A 66 -1.42 0.47 2.39
C LEU A 66 -0.86 -0.94 2.26
N SER A 67 -1.25 -1.63 1.19
CA SER A 67 -0.90 -3.03 0.93
C SER A 67 -0.59 -3.21 -0.55
N ALA A 68 0.48 -3.96 -0.84
CA ALA A 68 0.82 -4.34 -2.21
C ALA A 68 -0.33 -5.12 -2.88
N ALA A 69 -1.06 -5.96 -2.13
CA ALA A 69 -2.22 -6.68 -2.67
C ALA A 69 -3.37 -5.73 -3.05
N ASP A 70 -3.57 -4.65 -2.29
CA ASP A 70 -4.57 -3.63 -2.66
C ASP A 70 -4.12 -2.83 -3.88
N TRP A 71 -2.82 -2.53 -4.00
CA TRP A 71 -2.26 -1.93 -5.19
C TRP A 71 -2.49 -2.81 -6.42
N TYR A 72 -2.13 -4.10 -6.37
CA TYR A 72 -2.34 -5.04 -7.48
C TYR A 72 -3.81 -5.15 -7.88
N ARG A 73 -4.72 -5.25 -6.91
CA ARG A 73 -6.17 -5.28 -7.19
C ARG A 73 -6.66 -4.02 -7.89
N ARG A 74 -6.20 -2.84 -7.47
CA ARG A 74 -6.53 -1.57 -8.13
C ARG A 74 -5.91 -1.46 -9.52
N CYS A 75 -4.68 -1.92 -9.68
CA CYS A 75 -3.97 -1.91 -10.96
C CYS A 75 -4.70 -2.81 -11.98
N LEU A 76 -5.03 -4.05 -11.62
CA LEU A 76 -5.79 -4.98 -12.47
C LEU A 76 -7.21 -4.49 -12.78
N GLY A 77 -7.86 -3.82 -11.82
CA GLY A 77 -9.17 -3.21 -12.07
C GLY A 77 -9.13 -2.00 -13.01
N ARG A 78 -7.98 -1.33 -13.13
CA ARG A 78 -7.80 -0.14 -13.97
C ARG A 78 -7.21 -0.46 -15.35
N PHE A 79 -6.36 -1.47 -15.44
CA PHE A 79 -5.75 -1.96 -16.68
C PHE A 79 -6.11 -3.45 -16.83
N PRO A 80 -7.30 -3.77 -17.38
CA PRO A 80 -7.59 -5.14 -17.76
C PRO A 80 -6.59 -5.57 -18.84
N VAL A 81 -5.85 -6.63 -18.56
CA VAL A 81 -5.00 -7.36 -19.52
C VAL A 81 -5.83 -8.03 -20.59
#